data_AF-A0A7W2GKT6-F1
#
_entry.id   AF-A0A7W2GKT6-F1
#
_cell.length_a   1.000
_cell.length_b   1.000
_cell.length_c   1.000
_cell.angle_alpha   90.00
_cell.angle_beta   90.00
_cell.angle_gamma   90.00
#
_symmetry.space_group_name_H-M   'P 1'
#
loop_
_entity.id
_entity.type
_entity.pdbx_description
1 polymer ?
#
loop_
_entity_poly.entity_id
_entity_poly.type
_entity_poly.pdbx_seq_one_letter_code
_entity_poly.pdbx_strand_id
1 'polypeptide(L)'
;MMDVLSKREPSLFTPDLILPDGADTTVSVNPYTQETGPVRKGTVAATLSNIAVLNRLFSSPDSQKESLVIEITEAVQRLLPSLRVIGVFDLFSIEEWLGAHTQQGRLYVTALYLQRYPEEINEKIVGQLVELKGLDLAATVKEAINEALEKKV
;
A
#
# COMPACT_ATOMS: atom_id res chain seq x y z
N MET A 1 -30.51 -15.95 -6.57
CA MET A 1 -29.11 -16.06 -7.01
C MET A 1 -28.27 -15.50 -5.87
N MET A 2 -27.98 -16.36 -4.87
CA MET A 2 -27.41 -15.92 -3.60
C MET A 2 -25.88 -15.89 -3.66
N ASP A 3 -25.36 -14.69 -3.46
CA ASP A 3 -24.12 -14.30 -2.78
C ASP A 3 -23.19 -15.43 -2.28
N VAL A 4 -22.23 -15.81 -3.12
CA VAL A 4 -21.15 -16.78 -2.77
C VAL A 4 -19.87 -16.06 -2.31
N LEU A 5 -19.87 -14.71 -2.25
CA LEU A 5 -18.66 -13.93 -1.91
C LEU A 5 -18.66 -13.38 -0.48
N SER A 6 -19.75 -13.55 0.26
CA SER A 6 -19.97 -12.96 1.60
C SER A 6 -19.32 -13.71 2.78
N LYS A 7 -18.57 -14.81 2.56
CA LYS A 7 -18.00 -15.63 3.66
C LYS A 7 -16.51 -15.97 3.54
N ARG A 8 -15.66 -15.03 3.15
CA ARG A 8 -14.21 -15.19 3.35
C ARG A 8 -13.75 -14.25 4.46
N GLU A 9 -13.24 -14.83 5.54
CA GLU A 9 -12.52 -14.09 6.56
C GLU A 9 -11.39 -13.28 5.90
N PRO A 10 -11.08 -12.06 6.39
CA PRO A 10 -9.99 -11.28 5.83
C PRO A 10 -8.67 -12.00 6.12
N SER A 11 -8.05 -12.54 5.08
CA SER A 11 -6.77 -13.24 5.14
C SER A 11 -5.64 -12.32 4.66
N LEU A 12 -4.48 -12.39 5.32
CA LEU A 12 -3.23 -11.82 4.85
C LEU A 12 -2.85 -12.42 3.47
N PHE A 13 -2.40 -11.59 2.52
CA PHE A 13 -1.85 -12.07 1.26
C PHE A 13 -0.36 -11.70 1.15
N THR A 14 0.49 -12.72 1.05
CA THR A 14 1.91 -12.60 0.70
C THR A 14 2.14 -13.23 -0.68
N PRO A 15 3.23 -12.90 -1.39
CA PRO A 15 3.60 -13.60 -2.61
C PRO A 15 3.62 -15.12 -2.43
N ASP A 16 4.15 -15.62 -1.31
CA ASP A 16 4.20 -17.08 -1.00
C ASP A 16 2.84 -17.76 -0.97
N LEU A 17 1.79 -17.04 -0.56
CA LEU A 17 0.41 -17.54 -0.54
C LEU A 17 -0.23 -17.55 -1.94
N ILE A 18 0.33 -16.79 -2.88
CA ILE A 18 -0.11 -16.73 -4.28
C ILE A 18 0.72 -17.69 -5.14
N LEU A 19 2.04 -17.73 -4.92
CA LEU A 19 3.03 -18.56 -5.63
C LEU A 19 4.18 -18.96 -4.67
N PRO A 20 4.49 -20.26 -4.51
CA PRO A 20 5.51 -20.74 -3.58
C PRO A 20 6.94 -20.29 -3.97
N ASP A 21 7.82 -20.19 -2.96
CA ASP A 21 9.18 -19.67 -3.12
C ASP A 21 10.11 -20.59 -3.92
N GLY A 22 11.03 -20.01 -4.72
CA GLY A 22 12.07 -20.73 -5.47
C GLY A 22 11.86 -20.90 -6.99
N ALA A 23 10.68 -20.60 -7.54
CA ALA A 23 10.39 -20.69 -8.98
C ALA A 23 10.00 -19.35 -9.65
N ASP A 24 9.80 -18.28 -8.87
CA ASP A 24 9.05 -17.10 -9.31
C ASP A 24 9.67 -15.75 -8.90
N THR A 25 10.98 -15.71 -8.68
CA THR A 25 11.73 -14.46 -8.56
C THR A 25 12.38 -14.10 -9.91
N THR A 26 12.42 -12.82 -10.23
CA THR A 26 13.10 -12.31 -11.43
C THR A 26 13.74 -10.96 -11.13
N VAL A 27 14.66 -10.51 -11.98
CA VAL A 27 15.15 -9.13 -11.93
C VAL A 27 14.23 -8.30 -12.81
N SER A 28 13.56 -7.32 -12.21
CA SER A 28 12.80 -6.34 -12.96
C SER A 28 13.66 -5.11 -13.22
N VAL A 29 13.37 -4.46 -14.35
CA VAL A 29 13.87 -3.13 -14.69
C VAL A 29 12.65 -2.24 -14.75
N ASN A 30 12.60 -1.21 -13.91
CA ASN A 30 11.57 -0.19 -13.97
C ASN A 30 11.68 0.51 -15.33
N PRO A 31 10.67 0.45 -16.20
CA PRO A 31 10.78 1.00 -17.55
C PRO A 31 10.85 2.54 -17.58
N TYR A 32 10.45 3.21 -16.49
CA TYR A 32 10.42 4.66 -16.38
C TYR A 32 11.69 5.24 -15.75
N THR A 33 12.21 4.59 -14.71
CA THR A 33 13.39 5.08 -13.95
C THR A 33 14.69 4.33 -14.25
N GLN A 34 14.60 3.20 -14.96
CA GLN A 34 15.71 2.24 -15.16
C GLN A 34 16.24 1.59 -13.88
N GLU A 35 15.57 1.77 -12.73
CA GLU A 35 15.92 1.10 -11.48
C GLU A 35 15.78 -0.42 -11.63
N THR A 36 16.75 -1.18 -11.12
CA THR A 36 16.77 -2.64 -11.25
C THR A 36 16.83 -3.31 -9.89
N GLY A 37 16.13 -4.44 -9.76
CA GLY A 37 16.14 -5.18 -8.51
C GLY A 37 15.37 -6.49 -8.56
N PRO A 38 15.53 -7.34 -7.54
CA PRO A 38 14.80 -8.59 -7.43
C PRO A 38 13.33 -8.31 -7.13
N VAL A 39 12.45 -8.98 -7.87
CA VAL A 39 11.00 -8.92 -7.66
C VAL A 39 10.41 -10.33 -7.66
N ARG A 40 9.26 -10.50 -7.00
CA ARG A 40 8.52 -11.76 -7.00
C ARG A 40 7.28 -11.63 -7.88
N LYS A 41 6.96 -12.67 -8.65
CA LYS A 41 5.66 -12.73 -9.33
C LYS A 41 4.56 -12.71 -8.27
N GLY A 42 3.48 -11.97 -8.54
CA GLY A 42 2.38 -11.80 -7.60
C GLY A 42 2.55 -10.64 -6.61
N THR A 43 3.68 -9.92 -6.57
CA THR A 43 3.84 -8.72 -5.70
C THR A 43 2.71 -7.72 -5.89
N VAL A 44 2.40 -7.34 -7.13
CA VAL A 44 1.32 -6.37 -7.42
C VAL A 44 -0.04 -6.92 -6.97
N ALA A 45 -0.32 -8.19 -7.25
CA ALA A 45 -1.58 -8.83 -6.86
C ALA A 45 -1.76 -8.92 -5.33
N ALA A 46 -0.69 -9.24 -4.60
CA ALA A 46 -0.67 -9.24 -3.15
C ALA A 46 -0.94 -7.83 -2.58
N THR A 47 -0.27 -6.80 -3.11
CA THR A 47 -0.49 -5.41 -2.69
C THR A 47 -1.93 -4.96 -2.94
N LEU A 48 -2.49 -5.23 -4.11
CA LEU A 48 -3.89 -4.88 -4.42
C LEU A 48 -4.87 -5.60 -3.48
N SER A 49 -4.60 -6.88 -3.18
CA SER A 49 -5.43 -7.66 -2.26
C SER A 49 -5.35 -7.09 -0.84
N ASN A 50 -4.15 -6.74 -0.37
CA ASN A 50 -3.94 -6.11 0.94
C ASN A 50 -4.62 -4.73 1.03
N ILE A 51 -4.56 -3.90 -0.02
CA ILE A 51 -5.30 -2.63 -0.09
C ILE A 51 -6.81 -2.88 0.08
N ALA A 52 -7.36 -3.88 -0.62
CA ALA A 52 -8.78 -4.20 -0.52
C ALA A 52 -9.19 -4.73 0.87
N VAL A 53 -8.29 -5.41 1.57
CA VAL A 53 -8.52 -5.82 2.96
C VAL A 53 -8.46 -4.61 3.90
N LEU A 54 -7.42 -3.78 3.79
CA LEU A 54 -7.27 -2.55 4.57
C LEU A 54 -8.47 -1.60 4.40
N ASN A 55 -8.97 -1.41 3.17
CA ASN A 55 -10.17 -0.63 2.91
C ASN A 55 -11.37 -1.11 3.75
N ARG A 56 -11.56 -2.44 3.86
CA ARG A 56 -12.64 -3.02 4.66
C ARG A 56 -12.41 -2.84 6.16
N LEU A 57 -11.17 -3.01 6.61
CA LEU A 57 -10.78 -2.86 8.01
C LEU A 57 -10.97 -1.41 8.49
N PHE A 58 -10.52 -0.43 7.70
CA PHE A 58 -10.62 0.99 8.06
C PHE A 58 -12.03 1.58 7.93
N SER A 59 -12.94 0.89 7.24
CA SER A 59 -14.35 1.31 7.12
C SER A 59 -15.26 0.74 8.22
N SER A 60 -14.75 -0.18 9.04
CA SER A 60 -15.57 -0.92 10.02
C SER A 60 -15.21 -0.51 11.46
N PRO A 61 -16.16 -0.12 12.31
CA PRO A 61 -15.90 0.32 13.68
C PRO A 61 -15.55 -0.81 14.67
N ASP A 62 -15.57 -2.08 14.24
CA ASP A 62 -15.23 -3.23 15.09
C ASP A 62 -13.73 -3.36 15.33
N SER A 63 -13.31 -2.76 16.43
CA SER A 63 -11.99 -2.77 17.04
C SER A 63 -11.57 -4.15 17.56
N GLN A 64 -11.22 -5.10 16.68
CA GLN A 64 -10.48 -6.33 17.06
C GLN A 64 -9.51 -6.86 15.97
N LYS A 65 -9.05 -6.02 15.04
CA LYS A 65 -8.15 -6.46 13.96
C LYS A 65 -6.86 -5.65 13.85
N GLU A 66 -6.46 -5.01 14.94
CA GLU A 66 -5.18 -4.31 15.02
C GLU A 66 -4.00 -5.23 14.67
N SER A 67 -4.01 -6.48 15.17
CA SER A 67 -3.01 -7.48 14.80
C SER A 67 -2.95 -7.75 13.29
N LEU A 68 -4.11 -7.87 12.64
CA LEU A 68 -4.17 -8.09 11.19
C LEU A 68 -3.72 -6.85 10.41
N VAL A 69 -4.03 -5.64 10.89
CA VAL A 69 -3.49 -4.41 10.28
C VAL A 69 -1.97 -4.41 10.37
N ILE A 70 -1.39 -4.73 11.54
CA ILE A 70 0.06 -4.82 11.74
C ILE A 70 0.67 -5.86 10.79
N GLU A 71 0.10 -7.06 10.71
CA GLU A 71 0.57 -8.12 9.81
C GLU A 71 0.55 -7.69 8.33
N ILE A 72 -0.52 -7.01 7.90
CA ILE A 72 -0.62 -6.47 6.55
C ILE A 72 0.39 -5.34 6.33
N THR A 73 0.58 -4.46 7.31
CA THR A 73 1.57 -3.37 7.25
C THR A 73 2.96 -3.92 7.03
N GLU A 74 3.39 -4.90 7.83
CA GLU A 74 4.69 -5.55 7.69
C GLU A 74 4.83 -6.21 6.31
N ALA A 75 3.79 -6.90 5.84
CA ALA A 75 3.80 -7.52 4.53
C ALA A 75 3.92 -6.49 3.41
N VAL A 76 3.15 -5.39 3.46
CA VAL A 76 3.22 -4.31 2.48
C VAL A 76 4.61 -3.65 2.49
N GLN A 77 5.16 -3.35 3.67
CA GLN A 77 6.50 -2.76 3.79
C GLN A 77 7.59 -3.62 3.15
N ARG A 78 7.50 -4.96 3.28
CA ARG A 78 8.39 -5.90 2.59
C ARG A 78 8.22 -5.90 1.06
N LEU A 79 7.04 -5.52 0.56
CA LEU A 79 6.75 -5.45 -0.88
C LEU A 79 7.15 -4.12 -1.54
N LEU A 80 7.28 -3.03 -0.77
CA LEU A 80 7.55 -1.69 -1.30
C LEU A 80 8.78 -1.60 -2.23
N PRO A 81 9.95 -2.22 -1.92
CA PRO A 81 11.09 -2.19 -2.83
C PRO A 81 10.77 -2.83 -4.18
N SER A 82 10.10 -3.99 -4.15
CA SER A 82 9.68 -4.68 -5.37
C SER A 82 8.68 -3.84 -6.17
N LEU A 83 7.74 -3.15 -5.50
CA LEU A 83 6.78 -2.27 -6.18
C LEU A 83 7.44 -1.07 -6.86
N ARG A 84 8.48 -0.49 -6.24
CA ARG A 84 9.28 0.59 -6.83
C ARG A 84 10.01 0.11 -8.08
N VAL A 85 10.67 -1.04 -8.01
CA VAL A 85 11.39 -1.62 -9.15
C VAL A 85 10.44 -2.11 -10.26
N ILE A 86 9.22 -2.55 -9.92
CA ILE A 86 8.19 -2.89 -10.91
C ILE A 86 7.66 -1.62 -11.61
N GLY A 87 7.78 -0.45 -10.98
CA GLY A 87 7.26 0.82 -11.49
C GLY A 87 5.76 1.02 -11.28
N VAL A 88 5.18 0.40 -10.23
CA VAL A 88 3.75 0.56 -9.92
C VAL A 88 3.38 2.02 -9.60
N PHE A 89 4.29 2.74 -8.94
CA PHE A 89 4.13 4.16 -8.58
C PHE A 89 4.51 5.12 -9.72
N ASP A 90 5.05 4.58 -10.82
CA ASP A 90 5.31 5.31 -12.06
C ASP A 90 4.21 5.08 -13.10
N LEU A 91 3.53 3.92 -13.03
CA LEU A 91 2.35 3.62 -13.84
C LEU A 91 1.15 4.53 -13.48
N PHE A 92 1.03 4.86 -12.19
CA PHE A 92 0.13 5.89 -11.68
C PHE A 92 0.91 6.76 -10.70
N SER A 93 0.89 8.07 -10.91
CA SER A 93 1.68 9.00 -10.10
C SER A 93 1.25 8.96 -8.64
N ILE A 94 2.17 9.29 -7.72
CA ILE A 94 1.87 9.31 -6.28
C ILE A 94 0.65 10.20 -5.99
N GLU A 95 0.48 11.29 -6.73
CA GLU A 95 -0.68 12.18 -6.58
C GLU A 95 -1.99 11.53 -7.01
N GLU A 96 -1.98 10.67 -8.03
CA GLU A 96 -3.14 9.84 -8.41
C GLU A 96 -3.44 8.79 -7.34
N TRP A 97 -2.42 8.30 -6.64
CA TRP A 97 -2.59 7.43 -5.48
C TRP A 97 -3.23 8.13 -4.29
N LEU A 98 -2.78 9.34 -3.97
CA LEU A 98 -3.34 10.17 -2.91
C LEU A 98 -4.74 10.70 -3.26
N GLY A 99 -5.05 10.87 -4.55
CA GLY A 99 -6.37 11.32 -5.01
C GLY A 99 -7.52 10.31 -4.79
N ALA A 100 -7.24 9.10 -4.31
CA ALA A 100 -8.24 8.06 -4.06
C ALA A 100 -8.82 8.12 -2.63
N HIS A 101 -9.41 9.25 -2.27
CA HIS A 101 -9.89 9.58 -0.92
C HIS A 101 -10.86 8.54 -0.31
N THR A 102 -11.61 7.81 -1.13
CA THR A 102 -12.54 6.76 -0.69
C THR A 102 -11.87 5.40 -0.42
N GLN A 103 -10.58 5.26 -0.74
CA GLN A 103 -9.80 4.04 -0.58
C GLN A 103 -8.69 4.23 0.46
N GLN A 104 -9.06 4.24 1.73
CA GLN A 104 -8.12 4.49 2.84
C GLN A 104 -6.92 3.52 2.88
N GLY A 105 -7.10 2.27 2.46
CA GLY A 105 -6.02 1.30 2.32
C GLY A 105 -5.00 1.68 1.23
N ARG A 106 -5.46 2.32 0.14
CA ARG A 106 -4.58 2.88 -0.90
C ARG A 106 -3.80 4.06 -0.35
N LEU A 107 -4.47 4.97 0.38
CA LEU A 107 -3.81 6.09 1.06
C LEU A 107 -2.76 5.60 2.04
N TYR A 108 -3.09 4.58 2.84
CA TYR A 108 -2.17 4.00 3.82
C TYR A 108 -0.93 3.38 3.18
N VAL A 109 -1.08 2.55 2.14
CA VAL A 109 0.06 1.99 1.40
C VAL A 109 0.91 3.09 0.75
N THR A 110 0.28 4.16 0.28
CA THR A 110 0.99 5.32 -0.29
C THR A 110 1.78 6.06 0.79
N ALA A 111 1.21 6.25 1.98
CA ALA A 111 1.92 6.85 3.11
C ALA A 111 3.14 6.01 3.52
N LEU A 112 2.98 4.68 3.62
CA LEU A 112 4.11 3.76 3.89
C LEU A 112 5.20 3.83 2.82
N TYR A 113 4.82 3.98 1.55
CA TYR A 113 5.77 4.19 0.46
C TYR A 113 6.56 5.49 0.65
N LEU A 114 5.88 6.60 0.93
CA LEU A 114 6.52 7.91 1.15
C LEU A 114 7.38 7.97 2.40
N GLN A 115 7.03 7.23 3.46
CA GLN A 115 7.89 7.08 4.65
C GLN A 115 9.22 6.40 4.30
N ARG A 116 9.21 5.44 3.36
CA ARG A 116 10.39 4.70 2.93
C ARG A 116 11.23 5.48 1.91
N TYR A 117 10.57 6.24 1.03
CA TYR A 117 11.18 7.00 -0.05
C TYR A 117 10.85 8.50 0.08
N PRO A 118 11.37 9.17 1.11
CA PRO A 118 11.04 10.58 1.38
C PRO A 118 11.50 11.53 0.28
N GLU A 119 12.46 11.14 -0.56
CA GLU A 119 12.90 11.90 -1.72
C GLU A 119 11.79 12.13 -2.76
N GLU A 120 10.75 11.29 -2.75
CA GLU A 120 9.58 11.43 -3.64
C GLU A 120 8.64 12.56 -3.18
N ILE A 121 8.77 13.07 -1.95
CA ILE A 121 7.84 14.03 -1.35
C ILE A 121 8.11 15.47 -1.85
N ASN A 122 7.51 15.84 -2.98
CA ASN A 122 7.53 17.21 -3.50
C ASN A 122 6.45 18.12 -2.85
N GLU A 123 6.39 19.40 -3.25
CA GLU A 123 5.43 20.38 -2.70
C GLU A 123 3.96 20.01 -2.94
N LYS A 124 3.65 19.44 -4.11
CA LYS A 124 2.29 19.02 -4.47
C LYS A 124 1.83 17.85 -3.60
N ILE A 125 2.71 16.88 -3.35
CA ILE A 125 2.45 15.76 -2.44
C ILE A 125 2.22 16.26 -1.02
N VAL A 126 3.02 17.22 -0.53
CA VAL A 126 2.77 17.84 0.79
C VAL A 126 1.38 18.47 0.86
N GLY A 127 1.00 19.24 -0.17
CA GLY A 127 -0.34 19.84 -0.26
C GLY A 127 -1.44 18.80 -0.10
N GLN A 128 -1.38 17.72 -0.87
CA GLN A 128 -2.37 16.64 -0.79
C GLN A 128 -2.36 15.92 0.57
N LEU A 129 -1.18 15.63 1.14
CA LEU A 129 -1.09 14.99 2.46
C LEU A 129 -1.69 15.87 3.57
N VAL A 130 -1.52 17.19 3.49
CA VAL A 130 -2.14 18.15 4.42
C VAL A 130 -3.65 18.20 4.25
N GLU A 131 -4.16 18.23 3.01
CA GLU A 131 -5.59 18.18 2.72
C GLU A 131 -6.26 16.91 3.28
N LEU A 132 -5.59 15.76 3.13
CA LEU A 132 -6.07 14.47 3.64
C LEU A 132 -6.27 14.47 5.17
N LYS A 133 -5.54 15.29 5.94
CA LYS A 133 -5.74 15.39 7.40
C LYS A 133 -7.11 15.93 7.78
N GLY A 134 -7.71 16.75 6.92
CA GLY A 134 -9.05 17.31 7.12
C GLY A 134 -10.19 16.31 6.91
N LEU A 135 -9.89 15.10 6.42
CA LEU A 135 -10.89 14.09 6.10
C LEU A 135 -11.14 13.13 7.27
N ASP A 136 -12.29 12.46 7.19
CA ASP A 136 -12.65 11.38 8.11
C ASP A 136 -11.95 10.07 7.71
N LEU A 137 -10.67 9.98 8.07
CA LEU A 137 -9.82 8.81 7.89
C LEU A 137 -9.61 8.08 9.22
N ALA A 138 -9.41 6.77 9.16
CA ALA A 138 -9.02 5.96 10.30
C ALA A 138 -7.73 6.49 10.95
N ALA A 139 -7.63 6.38 12.27
CA ALA A 139 -6.52 6.94 13.05
C ALA A 139 -5.14 6.48 12.53
N THR A 140 -4.98 5.18 12.27
CA THR A 140 -3.75 4.60 11.72
C THR A 140 -3.34 5.19 10.37
N VAL A 141 -4.32 5.59 9.54
CA VAL A 141 -4.05 6.23 8.24
C VAL A 141 -3.56 7.65 8.46
N LYS A 142 -4.18 8.40 9.38
CA LYS A 142 -3.75 9.76 9.75
C LYS A 142 -2.35 9.75 10.35
N GLU A 143 -2.04 8.78 11.21
CA GLU A 143 -0.72 8.58 11.80
C GLU A 143 0.34 8.34 10.72
N ALA A 144 0.11 7.39 9.80
CA ALA A 144 1.06 7.14 8.73
C ALA A 144 1.30 8.35 7.80
N ILE A 145 0.25 9.13 7.52
CA ILE A 145 0.35 10.40 6.77
C ILE A 145 1.21 11.42 7.52
N ASN A 146 1.02 11.54 8.85
CA ASN A 146 1.83 12.45 9.66
C ASN A 146 3.30 12.05 9.65
N GLU A 147 3.59 10.77 9.86
CA GLU A 147 4.96 10.24 9.79
C GLU A 147 5.60 10.49 8.42
N ALA A 148 4.85 10.30 7.32
CA ALA A 148 5.35 10.59 5.98
C ALA A 148 5.74 12.07 5.82
N LEU A 149 4.93 12.99 6.37
CA LEU A 149 5.23 14.42 6.34
C LEU A 149 6.46 14.79 7.17
N GLU A 150 6.67 14.14 8.32
CA GLU A 150 7.82 14.36 9.18
C GLU A 150 9.14 13.94 8.52
N LYS A 151 9.13 12.94 7.63
CA LYS A 151 10.33 12.49 6.89
C LYS A 151 10.87 13.50 5.88
N LYS A 152 10.11 14.54 5.55
CA LYS A 152 10.55 15.63 4.65
C LYS A 152 11.37 16.70 5.37
N VAL A 153 11.21 16.84 6.69
CA VAL A 153 11.81 17.90 7.51
C VAL A 153 13.30 17.64 7.74
#